data_AF-B1KKB0-F1
#
_entry.id   AF-B1KKB0-F1
#
_cell.length_a   1.000
_cell.length_b   1.000
_cell.length_c   1.000
_cell.angle_alpha   90.00
_cell.angle_beta   90.00
_cell.angle_gamma   90.00
#
_symmetry.space_group_name_H-M   'P 1'
#
loop_
_entity.id
_entity.type
_entity.pdbx_description
1 polymer ?
#
loop_
_entity_poly.entity_id
_entity_poly.type
_entity_poly.pdbx_seq_one_letter_code
_entity_poly.pdbx_strand_id
1 'polypeptide(L)'
;MKTPLLTLVFLLMFNFSFVTQATAGVTWASGKITSLMASATNPAIRLTGNISPDRCSGGTYGWLYFAGTAEEKNRIYATALAMSLSGKTVTVYTNGDDTTCRINNIQITSGLN
;
A
#
# COMPACT_ATOMS: atom_id res chain seq x y z
N MET A 1 -33.82 -2.53 -50.21
CA MET A 1 -33.14 -1.39 -49.58
C MET A 1 -31.65 -1.70 -49.53
N LYS A 2 -30.81 -0.94 -50.24
CA LYS A 2 -29.35 -1.14 -50.31
C LYS A 2 -28.71 -0.32 -49.18
N THR A 3 -28.22 -0.97 -48.14
CA THR A 3 -27.38 -0.32 -47.12
C THR A 3 -26.09 0.15 -47.78
N PRO A 4 -25.70 1.44 -47.68
CA PRO A 4 -24.54 1.95 -48.38
C PRO A 4 -23.28 1.35 -47.77
N LEU A 5 -22.40 0.81 -48.62
CA LEU A 5 -21.08 0.25 -48.26
C LEU A 5 -20.27 1.22 -47.35
N LEU A 6 -20.52 2.53 -47.51
CA LEU A 6 -19.94 3.61 -46.72
C LEU A 6 -20.28 3.54 -45.22
N THR A 7 -21.49 3.13 -44.85
CA THR A 7 -21.89 2.96 -43.43
C THR A 7 -21.21 1.78 -42.76
N LEU A 8 -20.85 0.73 -43.51
CA LEU A 8 -20.16 -0.45 -42.98
C LEU A 8 -18.70 -0.12 -42.61
N VAL A 9 -18.05 0.72 -43.42
CA VAL A 9 -16.66 1.16 -43.17
C VAL A 9 -16.58 2.10 -41.97
N PHE A 10 -17.58 2.95 -41.76
CA PHE A 10 -17.63 3.87 -40.63
C PHE A 10 -17.81 3.16 -39.28
N LEU A 11 -18.56 2.05 -39.25
CA LEU A 11 -18.75 1.20 -38.06
C LEU A 11 -17.50 0.38 -37.71
N LEU A 12 -16.67 0.02 -38.69
CA LEU A 12 -15.44 -0.75 -38.48
C LEU A 12 -14.31 0.10 -37.85
N MET A 13 -14.35 1.42 -37.99
CA MET A 13 -13.33 2.31 -37.43
C MET A 13 -13.58 2.77 -35.98
N PHE A 14 -14.76 2.46 -35.41
CA PHE A 14 -15.15 2.96 -34.08
C PHE A 14 -14.90 1.96 -32.92
N ASN A 15 -14.04 0.95 -33.14
CA ASN A 15 -13.71 -0.06 -32.12
C ASN A 15 -12.23 -0.06 -31.70
N PHE A 16 -11.60 1.12 -31.63
CA PHE A 16 -10.37 1.28 -30.84
C PHE A 16 -10.76 1.59 -29.40
N SER A 17 -11.25 0.58 -28.69
CA SER A 17 -11.41 0.66 -27.24
C SER A 17 -10.04 0.80 -26.60
N PHE A 18 -9.74 1.99 -26.10
CA PHE A 18 -8.55 2.27 -25.29
C PHE A 18 -8.62 1.38 -24.04
N VAL A 19 -7.84 0.30 -24.03
CA VAL A 19 -7.67 -0.54 -22.85
C VAL A 19 -6.79 0.25 -21.89
N THR A 20 -7.40 0.94 -20.92
CA THR A 20 -6.66 1.50 -19.79
C THR A 20 -6.11 0.34 -18.97
N GLN A 21 -4.80 0.13 -19.04
CA GLN A 21 -4.12 -0.85 -18.20
C GLN A 21 -4.19 -0.35 -16.75
N ALA A 22 -5.00 -1.00 -15.93
CA ALA A 22 -5.01 -0.77 -14.49
C ALA A 22 -3.73 -1.39 -13.90
N THR A 23 -2.69 -0.57 -13.69
CA THR A 23 -1.50 -1.00 -12.96
C THR A 23 -1.80 -0.98 -11.47
N ALA A 24 -2.09 -2.15 -10.88
CA ALA A 24 -2.14 -2.28 -9.43
C ALA A 24 -0.71 -2.10 -8.89
N GLY A 25 -0.40 -0.93 -8.33
CA GLY A 25 0.85 -0.64 -7.65
C GLY A 25 1.11 -1.58 -6.47
N VAL A 26 2.37 -1.71 -6.06
CA VAL A 26 2.79 -2.63 -5.00
C VAL A 26 2.22 -2.19 -3.63
N THR A 27 1.45 -3.05 -2.98
CA THR A 27 0.79 -2.77 -1.69
C THR A 27 1.68 -3.09 -0.48
N TRP A 28 3.00 -3.06 -0.67
CA TRP A 28 3.97 -3.32 0.37
C TRP A 28 5.20 -2.42 0.26
N ALA A 29 5.90 -2.24 1.37
CA ALA A 29 7.18 -1.54 1.44
C ALA A 29 8.12 -2.26 2.40
N SER A 30 9.43 -2.20 2.14
CA SER A 30 10.45 -2.85 2.96
C SER A 30 11.47 -1.85 3.49
N GLY A 31 11.75 -1.89 4.79
CA GLY A 31 12.73 -1.01 5.40
C GLY A 31 12.90 -1.24 6.90
N LYS A 32 13.85 -0.55 7.52
CA LYS A 32 13.94 -0.49 8.99
C LYS A 32 12.94 0.51 9.53
N ILE A 33 12.34 0.21 10.68
CA ILE A 33 11.48 1.13 11.40
C ILE A 33 12.36 2.20 12.06
N THR A 34 12.14 3.47 11.72
CA THR A 34 12.94 4.61 12.20
C THR A 34 12.19 5.47 13.22
N SER A 35 10.87 5.37 13.26
CA SER A 35 10.05 6.11 14.23
C SER A 35 8.77 5.35 14.51
N LEU A 36 8.31 5.44 15.75
CA LEU A 36 7.01 4.94 16.19
C LEU A 36 6.21 6.08 16.80
N MET A 37 4.91 6.09 16.51
CA MET A 37 3.93 6.97 17.12
C MET A 37 3.06 6.16 18.06
N ALA A 38 3.28 6.33 19.36
CA ALA A 38 2.41 5.78 20.39
C ALA A 38 1.17 6.68 20.53
N SER A 39 0.06 6.27 19.90
CA SER A 39 -1.22 6.98 19.97
C SER A 39 -2.31 6.00 20.35
N ALA A 40 -3.21 6.42 21.24
CA ALA A 40 -4.34 5.59 21.69
C ALA A 40 -5.35 5.29 20.57
N THR A 41 -5.42 6.15 19.56
CA THR A 41 -6.40 6.04 18.46
C THR A 41 -5.76 5.58 17.16
N ASN A 42 -4.61 6.17 16.83
CA ASN A 42 -3.94 6.01 15.53
C ASN A 42 -2.44 5.81 15.72
N PRO A 43 -2.01 4.68 16.30
CA PRO A 43 -0.59 4.35 16.33
C PRO A 43 -0.08 4.21 14.88
N ALA A 44 1.19 4.53 14.67
CA ALA A 44 1.81 4.51 13.36
C ALA A 44 3.32 4.25 13.43
N ILE A 45 3.91 3.90 12.29
CA ILE A 45 5.36 3.79 12.13
C ILE A 45 5.82 4.53 10.89
N ARG A 46 7.13 4.80 10.85
CA ARG A 46 7.85 5.22 9.64
C ARG A 46 8.95 4.24 9.33
N LEU A 47 9.10 3.97 8.03
CA LEU A 47 10.23 3.24 7.50
C LEU A 47 11.37 4.21 7.13
N THR A 48 12.56 3.64 7.01
CA THR A 48 13.75 4.35 6.53
C THR A 48 13.46 5.01 5.18
N GLY A 49 13.84 6.28 5.03
CA GLY A 49 13.60 7.03 3.79
C GLY A 49 12.17 7.55 3.62
N ASN A 50 11.30 7.43 4.62
CA ASN A 50 9.88 7.83 4.56
C ASN A 50 9.12 7.15 3.42
N ILE A 51 9.55 5.94 3.07
CA ILE A 51 8.91 5.17 2.00
C ILE A 51 7.49 4.76 2.42
N SER A 52 6.55 4.83 1.49
CA SER A 52 5.22 4.25 1.60
C SER A 52 4.97 3.36 0.39
N PRO A 53 4.17 2.29 0.53
CA PRO A 53 3.72 1.50 -0.62
C PRO A 53 2.96 2.34 -1.63
N ASP A 54 2.87 1.85 -2.86
CA ASP A 54 1.96 2.42 -3.85
C ASP A 54 0.51 2.20 -3.42
N ARG A 55 -0.39 3.02 -3.97
CA ARG A 55 -1.83 2.92 -3.75
C ARG A 55 -2.26 3.09 -2.29
N CYS A 56 -1.50 3.85 -1.52
CA CYS A 56 -1.96 4.45 -0.28
C CYS A 56 -1.19 5.74 0.00
N SER A 57 -1.72 6.59 0.88
CA SER A 57 -1.13 7.87 1.26
C SER A 57 -0.52 7.79 2.66
N GLY A 58 0.81 7.85 2.74
CA GLY A 58 1.54 8.02 4.00
C GLY A 58 1.71 9.48 4.43
N GLY A 59 1.16 10.42 3.64
CA GLY A 59 1.37 11.86 3.81
C GLY A 59 2.84 12.28 3.65
N THR A 60 3.15 13.52 4.05
CA THR A 60 4.48 14.15 3.87
C THR A 60 5.64 13.37 4.50
N TYR A 61 5.36 12.58 5.55
CA TYR A 61 6.39 11.91 6.33
C TYR A 61 6.39 10.38 6.17
N GLY A 62 5.53 9.82 5.31
CA GLY A 62 5.45 8.37 5.10
C GLY A 62 4.95 7.62 6.34
N TRP A 63 3.98 8.18 7.07
CA TRP A 63 3.37 7.52 8.22
C TRP A 63 2.46 6.38 7.77
N LEU A 64 2.69 5.21 8.34
CA LEU A 64 1.91 4.00 8.09
C LEU A 64 1.17 3.64 9.38
N TYR A 65 -0.16 3.76 9.36
CA TYR A 65 -1.02 3.59 10.52
C TYR A 65 -1.42 2.13 10.72
N PHE A 66 -1.67 1.66 11.94
CA PHE A 66 -2.13 0.28 12.13
C PHE A 66 -3.62 0.12 11.86
N ALA A 67 -4.00 -0.89 11.06
CA ALA A 67 -5.40 -1.28 10.83
C ALA A 67 -5.94 -2.13 12.00
N GLY A 68 -7.26 -2.38 11.99
CA GLY A 68 -7.91 -3.31 12.91
C GLY A 68 -8.44 -2.69 14.21
N THR A 69 -8.82 -3.56 15.13
CA THR A 69 -9.28 -3.27 16.49
C THR A 69 -8.13 -2.73 17.37
N ALA A 70 -8.45 -2.17 18.54
CA ALA A 70 -7.43 -1.71 19.48
C ALA A 70 -6.44 -2.82 19.88
N GLU A 71 -6.93 -4.04 20.08
CA GLU A 71 -6.09 -5.19 20.41
C GLU A 71 -5.13 -5.56 19.27
N GLU A 72 -5.64 -5.65 18.04
CA GLU A 72 -4.82 -5.94 16.85
C GLU A 72 -3.75 -4.87 16.64
N LYS A 73 -4.13 -3.59 16.73
CA LYS A 73 -3.20 -2.47 16.65
C LYS A 73 -2.09 -2.60 17.69
N ASN A 74 -2.42 -2.94 18.94
CA ASN A 74 -1.44 -3.10 20.00
C ASN A 74 -0.48 -4.28 19.75
N ARG A 75 -0.98 -5.42 19.26
CA ARG A 75 -0.15 -6.59 18.92
C ARG A 75 0.85 -6.27 17.81
N ILE A 76 0.39 -5.63 16.74
CA ILE A 76 1.26 -5.26 15.62
C ILE A 76 2.22 -4.14 16.03
N TYR A 77 1.78 -3.15 16.83
CA TYR A 77 2.64 -2.10 17.37
C TYR A 77 3.77 -2.66 18.24
N ALA A 78 3.47 -3.61 19.12
CA ALA A 78 4.50 -4.27 19.95
C ALA A 78 5.54 -5.00 19.09
N THR A 79 5.09 -5.67 18.02
CA THR A 79 5.99 -6.31 17.04
C THR A 79 6.86 -5.27 16.34
N ALA A 80 6.26 -4.16 15.89
CA ALA A 80 6.97 -3.06 15.26
C ALA A 80 8.02 -2.42 16.20
N LEU A 81 7.69 -2.25 17.48
CA LEU A 81 8.62 -1.76 18.50
C LEU A 81 9.81 -2.71 18.67
N ALA A 82 9.57 -4.00 18.82
CA ALA A 82 10.63 -5.00 18.91
C ALA A 82 11.54 -4.98 17.68
N MET A 83 10.95 -4.84 16.48
CA MET A 83 11.72 -4.75 15.24
C MET A 83 12.55 -3.48 15.15
N SER A 84 12.00 -2.34 15.58
CA SER A 84 12.75 -1.08 15.67
C SER A 84 13.96 -1.20 16.60
N LEU A 85 13.78 -1.82 17.77
CA LEU A 85 14.87 -2.04 18.73
C LEU A 85 15.93 -3.01 18.21
N SER A 86 15.53 -4.02 17.44
CA SER A 86 16.45 -4.98 16.83
C SER A 86 17.23 -4.42 15.62
N GLY A 87 16.78 -3.30 15.05
CA GLY A 87 17.38 -2.70 13.85
C GLY A 87 17.26 -3.55 12.58
N LYS A 88 16.38 -4.56 12.57
CA LYS A 88 16.14 -5.46 11.43
C LYS A 88 15.21 -4.82 10.39
N THR A 89 15.32 -5.31 9.16
CA THR A 89 14.42 -4.91 8.05
C THR A 89 13.12 -5.69 8.13
N VAL A 90 12.00 -4.97 8.03
CA VAL A 90 10.64 -5.52 7.95
C VAL A 90 10.03 -5.23 6.59
N THR A 91 9.05 -6.05 6.21
CA THR A 91 8.12 -5.75 5.11
C THR A 91 6.76 -5.44 5.71
N VAL A 92 6.19 -4.29 5.34
CA VAL A 92 4.84 -3.87 5.75
C VAL A 92 3.90 -3.99 4.57
N TYR A 93 2.71 -4.54 4.80
CA TYR A 93 1.66 -4.66 3.79
C TYR A 93 0.51 -3.74 4.16
N THR A 94 0.01 -2.98 3.18
CA THR A 94 -1.05 -1.98 3.37
C THR A 94 -2.34 -2.34 2.64
N ASN A 95 -3.37 -1.52 2.86
CA ASN A 95 -4.69 -1.62 2.28
C ASN A 95 -4.75 -1.44 0.76
N GLY A 96 -3.87 -0.66 0.14
CA GLY A 96 -3.80 -0.54 -1.32
C GLY A 96 -5.07 0.06 -1.99
N ASP A 97 -5.82 0.88 -1.26
CA ASP A 97 -7.12 1.43 -1.65
C ASP A 97 -7.09 2.94 -1.96
N ASP A 98 -5.89 3.50 -2.20
CA ASP A 98 -5.64 4.91 -2.49
C ASP A 98 -6.01 5.88 -1.34
N THR A 99 -6.31 5.34 -0.14
CA THR A 99 -6.56 6.12 1.08
C THR A 99 -5.32 6.13 2.01
N THR A 100 -5.47 6.61 3.24
CA THR A 100 -4.38 6.57 4.24
C THR A 100 -3.76 5.18 4.35
N CYS A 101 -2.43 5.10 4.32
CA CYS A 101 -1.72 3.83 4.45
C CYS A 101 -2.02 3.18 5.81
N ARG A 102 -2.71 2.04 5.75
CA ARG A 102 -3.03 1.22 6.92
C ARG A 102 -2.37 -0.14 6.81
N ILE A 103 -1.52 -0.46 7.77
CA ILE A 103 -0.79 -1.70 7.91
C ILE A 103 -1.77 -2.80 8.32
N ASN A 104 -1.88 -3.81 7.45
CA ASN A 104 -2.62 -5.04 7.72
C ASN A 104 -1.72 -6.14 8.26
N ASN A 105 -0.43 -6.11 7.90
CA ASN A 105 0.54 -7.13 8.27
C ASN A 105 1.97 -6.57 8.31
N ILE A 106 2.80 -7.07 9.22
CA ILE A 106 4.25 -6.85 9.27
C ILE A 106 4.95 -8.20 9.24
N GLN A 107 5.83 -8.39 8.26
CA GLN A 107 6.66 -9.57 8.13
C GLN A 107 8.12 -9.26 8.48
N ILE A 108 8.73 -10.16 9.24
CA ILE A 108 10.15 -10.10 9.59
C ILE A 108 10.92 -10.82 8.48
N THR A 109 11.54 -10.05 7.59
CA THR A 109 12.21 -10.60 6.40
C THR A 109 13.65 -11.06 6.64
N SER A 110 14.22 -10.82 7.82
CA SER A 110 15.60 -11.24 8.11
C SER A 110 15.86 -11.49 9.60
N GLY A 111 16.67 -12.51 9.89
CA GLY A 111 17.33 -12.70 11.18
C GLY A 111 16.48 -13.34 12.29
N LEU A 112 15.71 -14.38 11.96
CA LEU A 112 15.15 -15.36 12.92
C LEU A 112 16.11 -16.55 13.10
N ASN A 113 17.39 -16.26 13.29
CA ASN A 113 18.44 -17.29 13.50
C ASN A 113 18.69 -17.48 14.98
#